data_AF-A0A4Q4DGY9-F1
#
_entry.id   AF-A0A4Q4DGY9-F1
#
_cell.length_a   1.000
_cell.length_b   1.000
_cell.length_c   1.000
_cell.angle_alpha   90.00
_cell.angle_beta   90.00
_cell.angle_gamma   90.00
#
_symmetry.space_group_name_H-M   'P 1'
#
loop_
_entity.id
_entity.type
_entity.pdbx_description
1 polymer ?
#
loop_
_entity_poly.entity_id
_entity_poly.type
_entity_poly.pdbx_seq_one_letter_code
_entity_poly.pdbx_strand_id
1 'polypeptide(L)'
;MLNRTAREHVCQYACARTSVVSSAHRVPHALRVSHHCVAPQPSHRSRPAAFEEPTLSRASHTGHTTGHTTGPMTCPTNDPADGRANGLRRFNVLPPDIAEAALLVCCGSRRWAQRMAAHRPYHDVDSLLAASDEASYDLSHADLAEALAAEASSGPPHSAPAAARTALRAAHAAYESSFGHAFVISLDEHRPEEYLDQVLAGIRARLAHEPDHERSVSADELRRLARGRLARLLASGPDGAARRAAAGATGLTAGVADLTPGATGLTAGASGSAAAGPAA
;
A
#
# COMPACT_ATOMS: atom_id res chain seq x y z
N MET A 1 -23.02 28.94 -25.07
CA MET A 1 -21.67 29.16 -25.63
C MET A 1 -20.77 29.67 -24.50
N LEU A 2 -20.08 28.75 -23.81
CA LEU A 2 -19.14 29.04 -22.72
C LEU A 2 -17.73 28.89 -23.29
N ASN A 3 -16.92 29.95 -23.21
CA ASN A 3 -15.56 29.95 -23.76
C ASN A 3 -14.55 30.48 -22.73
N ARG A 4 -13.59 29.61 -22.40
CA ARG A 4 -12.15 29.89 -22.17
C ARG A 4 -11.58 30.48 -20.86
N THR A 5 -12.29 30.56 -19.74
CA THR A 5 -11.69 31.10 -18.49
C THR A 5 -11.72 30.15 -17.30
N ALA A 6 -11.37 28.87 -17.50
CA ALA A 6 -11.27 27.90 -16.39
C ALA A 6 -10.20 26.81 -16.60
N ARG A 7 -9.12 27.10 -17.34
CA ARG A 7 -8.07 26.11 -17.65
C ARG A 7 -6.63 26.51 -17.26
N GLU A 8 -6.43 27.62 -16.55
CA GLU A 8 -5.08 28.11 -16.20
C GLU A 8 -4.77 28.16 -14.69
N HIS A 9 -5.70 27.80 -13.80
CA HIS A 9 -5.50 27.91 -12.34
C HIS A 9 -4.84 26.69 -11.65
N VAL A 10 -4.22 25.76 -12.39
CA VAL A 10 -3.55 24.57 -11.80
C VAL A 10 -2.02 24.63 -11.91
N CYS A 11 -1.43 25.62 -12.57
CA CYS A 11 0.02 25.64 -12.88
C CYS A 11 0.85 26.73 -12.17
N GLN A 12 0.42 27.25 -11.02
CA GLN A 12 1.08 28.41 -10.39
C GLN A 12 1.44 28.29 -8.90
N TYR A 13 1.39 27.10 -8.30
CA TYR A 13 1.75 26.89 -6.89
C TYR A 13 3.13 26.25 -6.62
N ALA A 14 3.93 25.98 -7.66
CA ALA A 14 5.21 25.25 -7.54
C ALA A 14 6.48 26.09 -7.77
N CYS A 15 6.40 27.43 -7.72
CA CYS A 15 7.59 28.29 -7.93
C CYS A 15 7.63 29.47 -6.96
N ALA A 16 7.96 29.21 -5.68
CA ALA A 16 8.51 30.23 -4.79
C ALA A 16 9.14 29.64 -3.52
N ARG A 17 10.42 30.02 -3.28
CA ARG A 17 11.17 30.03 -2.01
C ARG A 17 11.80 28.68 -1.58
N THR A 18 13.10 28.55 -1.28
CA THR A 18 14.12 29.54 -0.85
C THR A 18 15.53 29.04 -1.18
N SER A 19 16.38 29.91 -1.73
CA SER A 19 17.84 29.75 -1.74
C SER A 19 18.42 29.97 -0.34
N VAL A 20 19.29 29.08 0.13
CA VAL A 20 20.27 29.40 1.18
C VAL A 20 21.67 29.05 0.66
N VAL A 21 22.57 30.00 0.91
CA VAL A 21 23.94 30.13 0.43
C VAL A 21 24.93 29.44 1.39
N SER A 22 26.03 28.93 0.82
CA SER A 22 27.32 28.58 1.46
C SER A 22 27.34 27.41 2.45
N SER A 23 28.36 26.54 2.49
CA SER A 23 29.79 26.86 2.39
C SER A 23 30.63 25.67 1.93
N ALA A 24 31.76 26.01 1.31
CA ALA A 24 32.76 25.10 0.76
C ALA A 24 33.50 24.30 1.86
N HIS A 25 33.67 23.00 1.65
CA HIS A 25 34.81 22.25 2.18
C HIS A 25 35.43 21.39 1.07
N ARG A 26 36.71 21.70 0.81
CA ARG A 26 37.63 21.07 -0.12
C ARG A 26 38.38 19.97 0.63
N VAL A 27 38.33 18.73 0.16
CA VAL A 27 39.18 17.62 0.63
C VAL A 27 39.55 16.73 -0.58
N PRO A 28 40.79 16.16 -0.65
CA PRO A 28 41.53 15.99 -1.91
C PRO A 28 41.44 14.60 -2.56
N HIS A 29 41.99 14.55 -3.79
CA HIS A 29 42.22 13.41 -4.68
C HIS A 29 42.95 12.19 -4.08
N ALA A 30 42.46 11.00 -4.43
CA ALA A 30 43.13 9.71 -4.76
C ALA A 30 42.18 8.56 -4.35
N LEU A 31 41.89 7.49 -5.10
CA LEU A 31 42.56 6.80 -6.21
C LEU A 31 41.55 6.43 -7.30
N ARG A 32 41.98 6.54 -8.56
CA ARG A 32 41.32 5.91 -9.72
C ARG A 32 41.61 4.41 -9.70
N VAL A 33 40.58 3.58 -9.59
CA VAL A 33 40.63 2.18 -10.04
C VAL A 33 39.97 2.12 -11.41
N SER A 34 40.79 1.89 -12.43
CA SER A 34 40.33 1.67 -13.81
C SER A 34 39.65 0.31 -13.90
N HIS A 35 38.35 0.28 -14.15
CA HIS A 35 37.67 -0.92 -14.64
C HIS A 35 37.39 -0.75 -16.13
N HIS A 36 38.06 -1.57 -16.93
CA HIS A 36 37.79 -1.75 -18.35
C HIS A 36 36.36 -2.26 -18.54
N CYS A 37 35.46 -1.37 -18.97
CA CYS A 37 34.17 -1.78 -19.50
C CYS A 37 34.36 -2.35 -20.91
N VAL A 38 34.34 -3.68 -21.03
CA VAL A 38 34.18 -4.37 -22.31
C VAL A 38 32.70 -4.27 -22.71
N ALA A 39 32.43 -3.57 -23.81
CA ALA A 39 31.09 -3.48 -24.41
C ALA A 39 30.74 -4.79 -25.15
N PRO A 40 29.54 -5.36 -24.99
CA PRO A 40 29.09 -6.48 -25.82
C PRO A 40 28.65 -6.01 -27.22
N GLN A 41 29.21 -6.66 -28.25
CA GLN A 41 28.93 -6.43 -29.67
C GLN A 41 27.53 -6.95 -30.07
N PRO A 42 26.85 -6.32 -31.06
CA PRO A 42 25.55 -6.77 -31.56
C PRO A 42 25.71 -7.92 -32.57
N SER A 43 25.04 -9.04 -32.32
CA SER A 43 24.91 -10.13 -33.29
C SER A 43 23.82 -9.84 -34.32
N HIS A 44 24.21 -9.91 -35.58
CA HIS A 44 23.39 -9.74 -36.77
C HIS A 44 22.43 -10.92 -37.04
N ARG A 45 21.29 -10.58 -37.66
CA ARG A 45 20.48 -11.34 -38.64
C ARG A 45 19.81 -12.64 -38.13
N SER A 46 18.51 -12.83 -38.34
CA SER A 46 17.96 -13.00 -39.69
C SER A 46 16.43 -12.87 -39.74
N ARG A 47 15.96 -12.33 -40.87
CA ARG A 47 14.58 -12.31 -41.37
C ARG A 47 14.32 -13.59 -42.16
N PRO A 48 13.16 -14.23 -42.04
CA PRO A 48 12.29 -14.46 -43.22
C PRO A 48 10.80 -14.42 -42.80
N ALA A 49 9.77 -14.51 -43.63
CA ALA A 49 9.50 -14.29 -45.04
C ALA A 49 7.97 -14.05 -45.08
N ALA A 50 7.52 -13.28 -46.06
CA ALA A 50 6.10 -13.12 -46.36
C ALA A 50 5.44 -14.49 -46.58
N PHE A 51 4.23 -14.67 -46.06
CA PHE A 51 3.33 -15.72 -46.53
C PHE A 51 1.99 -15.11 -46.87
N GLU A 52 1.58 -15.43 -48.10
CA GLU A 52 0.47 -14.86 -48.86
C GLU A 52 -0.90 -15.28 -48.34
N GLU A 53 -1.89 -14.42 -48.58
CA GLU A 53 -3.31 -14.76 -48.55
C GLU A 53 -3.69 -15.71 -49.69
N PRO A 54 -4.67 -16.61 -49.48
CA PRO A 54 -5.47 -17.15 -50.55
C PRO A 54 -6.86 -16.53 -50.58
N THR A 55 -7.12 -15.75 -51.63
CA THR A 55 -8.48 -15.51 -52.15
C THR A 55 -8.98 -16.76 -52.88
N LEU A 56 -10.24 -17.18 -52.66
CA LEU A 56 -11.20 -17.51 -53.73
C LEU A 56 -12.58 -18.00 -53.20
N SER A 57 -13.60 -17.27 -53.62
CA SER A 57 -14.89 -17.70 -54.19
C SER A 57 -15.85 -18.67 -53.45
N ARG A 58 -16.96 -18.07 -53.01
CA ARG A 58 -18.36 -18.29 -53.44
C ARG A 58 -18.76 -19.72 -53.85
N ALA A 59 -19.61 -20.32 -53.01
CA ALA A 59 -20.68 -21.23 -53.44
C ALA A 59 -21.96 -20.91 -52.64
N SER A 60 -23.04 -20.63 -53.37
CA SER A 60 -24.39 -20.44 -52.85
C SER A 60 -25.04 -21.80 -52.65
N HIS A 61 -25.56 -22.10 -51.45
CA HIS A 61 -26.65 -23.08 -51.31
C HIS A 61 -27.64 -22.65 -50.23
N THR A 62 -28.88 -22.53 -50.67
CA THR A 62 -30.11 -22.34 -49.91
C THR A 62 -30.40 -23.55 -49.02
N GLY A 63 -30.62 -23.31 -47.73
CA GLY A 63 -31.14 -24.28 -46.79
C GLY A 63 -31.95 -23.56 -45.72
N HIS A 64 -33.27 -23.57 -45.86
CA HIS A 64 -34.18 -23.18 -44.79
C HIS A 64 -34.10 -24.23 -43.68
N THR A 65 -33.73 -23.83 -42.47
CA THR A 65 -33.99 -24.59 -41.25
C THR A 65 -34.29 -23.60 -40.14
N THR A 66 -35.54 -23.62 -39.67
CA THR A 66 -35.99 -22.92 -38.46
C THR A 66 -35.33 -23.57 -37.25
N GLY A 67 -34.12 -23.11 -36.92
CA GLY A 67 -33.45 -23.39 -35.66
C GLY A 67 -33.72 -22.25 -34.68
N HIS A 68 -34.42 -22.55 -33.59
CA HIS A 68 -34.54 -21.68 -32.42
C HIS A 68 -33.13 -21.36 -31.93
N THR A 69 -32.63 -20.16 -32.25
CA THR A 69 -31.35 -19.66 -31.75
C THR A 69 -31.58 -19.22 -30.32
N THR A 70 -31.45 -20.15 -29.37
CA THR A 70 -31.03 -19.81 -28.02
C THR A 70 -29.62 -19.26 -28.17
N GLY A 71 -29.49 -17.93 -28.25
CA GLY A 71 -28.19 -17.28 -28.21
C GLY A 71 -27.42 -17.83 -27.00
N PRO A 72 -26.10 -18.03 -27.10
CA PRO A 72 -25.32 -18.46 -25.95
C PRO A 72 -25.60 -17.44 -24.85
N MET A 73 -26.21 -17.91 -23.77
CA MET A 73 -26.31 -17.16 -22.53
C MET A 73 -24.85 -17.01 -22.09
N THR A 74 -24.23 -15.92 -22.52
CA THR A 74 -22.92 -15.53 -22.04
C THR A 74 -23.13 -15.35 -20.54
N CYS A 75 -22.69 -16.35 -19.76
CA CYS A 75 -22.43 -16.12 -18.35
C CYS A 75 -21.64 -14.81 -18.31
N PRO A 76 -22.05 -13.79 -17.53
CA PRO A 76 -21.29 -12.57 -17.43
C PRO A 76 -19.90 -12.98 -16.96
N THR A 77 -18.95 -12.99 -17.89
CA THR A 77 -17.54 -13.04 -17.57
C THR A 77 -17.32 -11.78 -16.76
N ASN A 78 -17.25 -11.92 -15.44
CA ASN A 78 -16.71 -10.89 -14.57
C ASN A 78 -15.27 -10.70 -15.00
N ASP A 79 -15.05 -9.90 -16.04
CA ASP A 79 -13.73 -9.44 -16.37
C ASP A 79 -13.24 -8.66 -15.13
N PRO A 80 -12.09 -9.00 -14.53
CA PRO A 80 -11.56 -8.24 -13.42
C PRO A 80 -11.42 -6.73 -13.75
N ALA A 81 -11.29 -6.37 -15.03
CA ALA A 81 -11.35 -4.98 -15.48
C ALA A 81 -12.74 -4.34 -15.25
N ASP A 82 -13.83 -5.04 -15.61
CA ASP A 82 -15.21 -4.59 -15.40
C ASP A 82 -15.54 -4.46 -13.91
N GLY A 83 -15.05 -5.41 -13.10
CA GLY A 83 -15.19 -5.38 -11.64
C GLY A 83 -14.55 -4.13 -11.02
N ARG A 84 -13.32 -3.80 -11.42
CA ARG A 84 -12.61 -2.60 -10.93
C ARG A 84 -13.26 -1.31 -11.42
N ALA A 85 -13.75 -1.24 -12.65
CA ALA A 85 -14.47 -0.08 -13.17
C ALA A 85 -15.77 0.19 -12.38
N ASN A 86 -16.52 -0.87 -12.03
CA ASN A 86 -17.69 -0.74 -11.15
C ASN A 86 -17.28 -0.30 -9.74
N GLY A 87 -16.23 -0.90 -9.17
CA GLY A 87 -15.67 -0.50 -7.87
C GLY A 87 -15.27 0.97 -7.83
N LEU A 88 -14.69 1.51 -8.91
CA LEU A 88 -14.32 2.91 -9.01
C LEU A 88 -15.54 3.83 -9.00
N ARG A 89 -16.60 3.49 -9.75
CA ARG A 89 -17.86 4.26 -9.74
C ARG A 89 -18.43 4.37 -8.34
N ARG A 90 -18.41 3.26 -7.57
CA ARG A 90 -18.85 3.25 -6.16
C ARG A 90 -17.94 4.10 -5.28
N PHE A 91 -16.62 3.95 -5.43
CA PHE A 91 -15.65 4.74 -4.67
C PHE A 91 -15.82 6.25 -4.87
N ASN A 92 -16.11 6.69 -6.10
CA ASN A 92 -16.34 8.09 -6.42
C ASN A 92 -17.57 8.70 -5.75
N VAL A 93 -18.57 7.90 -5.39
CA VAL A 93 -19.82 8.37 -4.76
C VAL A 93 -19.88 8.09 -3.25
N LEU A 94 -18.84 7.46 -2.67
CA LEU A 94 -18.79 7.21 -1.24
C LEU A 94 -18.78 8.52 -0.45
N PRO A 95 -19.44 8.57 0.72
CA PRO A 95 -19.28 9.67 1.67
C PRO A 95 -17.80 9.95 1.98
N PRO A 96 -17.40 11.22 2.16
CA PRO A 96 -16.01 11.60 2.39
C PRO A 96 -15.30 10.84 3.52
N ASP A 97 -15.95 10.72 4.67
CA ASP A 97 -15.47 10.00 5.86
C ASP A 97 -15.27 8.50 5.58
N ILE A 98 -16.22 7.88 4.88
CA ILE A 98 -16.16 6.47 4.52
C ILE A 98 -15.04 6.19 3.51
N ALA A 99 -14.84 7.09 2.56
CA ALA A 99 -13.76 6.98 1.59
C ALA A 99 -12.39 7.16 2.24
N GLU A 100 -12.23 8.14 3.13
CA GLU A 100 -11.00 8.36 3.90
C GLU A 100 -10.68 7.12 4.76
N ALA A 101 -11.68 6.55 5.44
CA ALA A 101 -11.49 5.32 6.22
C ALA A 101 -11.06 4.12 5.34
N ALA A 102 -11.65 3.96 4.14
CA ALA A 102 -11.24 2.92 3.21
C ALA A 102 -9.81 3.14 2.67
N LEU A 103 -9.41 4.39 2.48
CA LEU A 103 -8.07 4.79 2.05
C LEU A 103 -7.03 4.56 3.15
N LEU A 104 -7.37 4.83 4.42
CA LEU A 104 -6.50 4.57 5.57
C LEU A 104 -6.14 3.08 5.75
N VAL A 105 -7.01 2.17 5.31
CA VAL A 105 -6.71 0.73 5.25
C VAL A 105 -5.69 0.41 4.15
N CYS A 106 -5.64 1.21 3.08
CA CYS A 106 -4.68 1.03 2.00
C CYS A 106 -3.30 1.59 2.39
N CYS A 107 -3.26 2.79 2.97
CA CYS A 107 -2.06 3.46 3.45
C CYS A 107 -2.38 4.21 4.75
N GLY A 108 -1.63 3.96 5.81
CA GLY A 108 -1.90 4.52 7.15
C GLY A 108 -1.67 6.03 7.30
N SER A 109 -1.23 6.73 6.25
CA SER A 109 -1.06 8.19 6.30
C SER A 109 -2.40 8.92 6.15
N ARG A 110 -2.74 9.75 7.13
CA ARG A 110 -3.95 10.59 7.07
C ARG A 110 -3.90 11.61 5.95
N ARG A 111 -2.73 12.25 5.77
CA ARG A 111 -2.53 13.24 4.70
C ARG A 111 -2.75 12.61 3.32
N TRP A 112 -2.23 11.41 3.10
CA TRP A 112 -2.44 10.66 1.87
C TRP A 112 -3.94 10.38 1.63
N ALA A 113 -4.62 9.83 2.65
CA ALA A 113 -6.04 9.47 2.55
C ALA A 113 -6.93 10.70 2.29
N GLN A 114 -6.69 11.81 2.99
CA GLN A 114 -7.42 13.06 2.79
C GLN A 114 -7.23 13.62 1.39
N ARG A 115 -5.99 13.64 0.89
CA ARG A 115 -5.70 14.09 -0.47
C ARG A 115 -6.43 13.25 -1.50
N MET A 116 -6.39 11.92 -1.37
CA MET A 116 -7.08 11.02 -2.28
C MET A 116 -8.60 11.18 -2.22
N ALA A 117 -9.18 11.34 -1.03
CA ALA A 117 -10.61 11.55 -0.86
C ALA A 117 -11.09 12.89 -1.48
N ALA A 118 -10.28 13.94 -1.36
CA ALA A 118 -10.59 15.29 -1.85
C ALA A 118 -10.51 15.45 -3.37
N HIS A 119 -9.74 14.62 -4.08
CA HIS A 119 -9.59 14.70 -5.55
C HIS A 119 -10.61 13.87 -6.32
N ARG A 120 -11.56 13.22 -5.63
CA ARG A 120 -12.67 12.55 -6.29
C ARG A 120 -13.56 13.58 -7.00
N PRO A 121 -14.16 13.24 -8.16
CA PRO A 121 -14.15 11.92 -8.79
C PRO A 121 -12.94 11.65 -9.70
N TYR A 122 -12.48 10.40 -9.72
CA TYR A 122 -11.49 9.91 -10.68
C TYR A 122 -12.17 9.34 -11.93
N HIS A 123 -11.59 9.59 -13.10
CA HIS A 123 -12.23 9.21 -14.36
C HIS A 123 -12.09 7.72 -14.70
N ASP A 124 -10.92 7.15 -14.41
CA ASP A 124 -10.59 5.74 -14.60
C ASP A 124 -9.65 5.23 -13.48
N VAL A 125 -9.40 3.92 -13.50
CA VAL A 125 -8.58 3.25 -12.48
C VAL A 125 -7.13 3.73 -12.56
N ASP A 126 -6.60 3.92 -13.76
CA ASP A 126 -5.22 4.34 -13.95
C ASP A 126 -4.95 5.73 -13.38
N SER A 127 -5.90 6.65 -13.49
CA SER A 127 -5.82 7.99 -12.88
C SER A 127 -5.88 7.95 -11.37
N LEU A 128 -6.69 7.07 -10.80
CA LEU A 128 -6.70 6.85 -9.35
C LEU A 128 -5.34 6.31 -8.89
N LEU A 129 -4.79 5.31 -9.58
CA LEU A 129 -3.51 4.71 -9.20
C LEU A 129 -2.34 5.67 -9.42
N ALA A 130 -2.37 6.49 -10.47
CA ALA A 130 -1.41 7.57 -10.68
C ALA A 130 -1.50 8.63 -9.58
N ALA A 131 -2.71 9.06 -9.19
CA ALA A 131 -2.88 9.99 -8.08
C ALA A 131 -2.39 9.41 -6.74
N SER A 132 -2.55 8.10 -6.54
CA SER A 132 -2.00 7.36 -5.39
C SER A 132 -0.47 7.40 -5.38
N ASP A 133 0.18 7.18 -6.53
CA ASP A 133 1.63 7.25 -6.66
C ASP A 133 2.14 8.67 -6.37
N GLU A 134 1.55 9.70 -7.00
CA GLU A 134 1.90 11.11 -6.76
C GLU A 134 1.70 11.52 -5.29
N ALA A 135 0.58 11.13 -4.69
CA ALA A 135 0.33 11.40 -3.27
C ALA A 135 1.34 10.70 -2.34
N SER A 136 1.90 9.57 -2.76
CA SER A 136 2.93 8.84 -2.00
C SER A 136 4.30 9.50 -2.10
N TYR A 137 4.66 10.04 -3.28
CA TYR A 137 5.91 10.79 -3.45
C TYR A 137 5.94 12.10 -2.65
N ASP A 138 4.78 12.72 -2.45
CA ASP A 138 4.65 13.97 -1.69
C ASP A 138 4.58 13.78 -0.16
N LEU A 139 4.75 12.55 0.35
CA LEU A 139 4.77 12.29 1.78
C LEU A 139 5.98 12.95 2.44
N SER A 140 5.72 13.73 3.50
CA SER A 140 6.81 14.18 4.37
C SER A 140 7.36 13.00 5.18
N HIS A 141 8.52 13.19 5.82
CA HIS A 141 9.07 12.20 6.74
C HIS A 141 8.09 11.80 7.86
N ALA A 142 7.30 12.75 8.37
CA ALA A 142 6.31 12.49 9.40
C ALA A 142 5.12 11.68 8.85
N ASP A 143 4.65 12.01 7.65
CA ASP A 143 3.55 11.29 7.00
C ASP A 143 3.95 9.84 6.67
N LEU A 144 5.20 9.64 6.22
CA LEU A 144 5.77 8.31 5.97
C LEU A 144 5.91 7.50 7.27
N ALA A 145 6.40 8.13 8.34
CA ALA A 145 6.53 7.47 9.65
C ALA A 145 5.15 7.07 10.21
N GLU A 146 4.13 7.92 10.08
CA GLU A 146 2.75 7.59 10.45
C GLU A 146 2.26 6.35 9.67
N ALA A 147 2.48 6.33 8.35
CA ALA A 147 2.06 5.20 7.53
C ALA A 147 2.79 3.91 7.89
N LEU A 148 4.11 3.95 8.06
CA LEU A 148 4.91 2.77 8.42
C LEU A 148 4.58 2.26 9.83
N ALA A 149 4.19 3.12 10.76
CA ALA A 149 3.75 2.71 12.09
C ALA A 149 2.39 1.98 12.08
N ALA A 150 1.58 2.17 11.04
CA ALA A 150 0.33 1.43 10.83
C ALA A 150 0.53 0.06 10.16
N GLU A 151 1.74 -0.24 9.70
CA GLU A 151 2.07 -1.50 9.03
C GLU A 151 2.44 -2.60 10.01
N ALA A 152 2.28 -3.85 9.56
CA ALA A 152 2.74 -5.02 10.29
C ALA A 152 3.67 -5.84 9.41
N SER A 153 4.83 -6.20 9.98
CA SER A 153 5.77 -7.14 9.37
C SER A 153 5.06 -8.45 9.01
N SER A 154 5.19 -8.90 7.76
CA SER A 154 4.51 -10.10 7.28
C SER A 154 4.92 -11.34 8.09
N GLY A 155 3.95 -12.00 8.73
CA GLY A 155 4.20 -13.20 9.51
C GLY A 155 4.56 -14.41 8.63
N PRO A 156 5.30 -15.39 9.17
CA PRO A 156 5.58 -16.63 8.45
C PRO A 156 4.27 -17.40 8.19
N PRO A 157 4.16 -18.16 7.09
CA PRO A 157 2.98 -19.00 6.86
C PRO A 157 2.80 -19.98 8.03
N HIS A 158 1.56 -20.24 8.42
CA HIS A 158 1.25 -21.13 9.56
C HIS A 158 1.79 -22.54 9.37
N SER A 159 1.94 -22.99 8.12
CA SER A 159 2.53 -24.27 7.74
C SER A 159 4.06 -24.33 7.87
N ALA A 160 4.74 -23.20 8.09
CA ALA A 160 6.19 -23.19 8.20
C ALA A 160 6.68 -23.90 9.48
N PRO A 161 7.81 -24.63 9.42
CA PRO A 161 8.43 -25.23 10.60
C PRO A 161 8.68 -24.22 11.71
N ALA A 162 8.59 -24.65 12.97
CA ALA A 162 8.75 -23.76 14.13
C ALA A 162 10.07 -22.97 14.10
N ALA A 163 11.17 -23.61 13.68
CA ALA A 163 12.46 -22.96 13.51
C ALA A 163 12.43 -21.82 12.47
N ALA A 164 11.79 -22.05 11.31
CA ALA A 164 11.63 -21.02 10.28
C ALA A 164 10.79 -19.84 10.77
N ARG A 165 9.70 -20.13 11.50
CA ARG A 165 8.86 -19.08 12.11
C ARG A 165 9.64 -18.24 13.12
N THR A 166 10.48 -18.86 13.94
CA THR A 166 11.32 -18.16 14.91
C THR A 166 12.41 -17.34 14.24
N ALA A 167 13.07 -17.90 13.21
CA ALA A 167 14.09 -17.18 12.44
C ALA A 167 13.53 -15.93 11.75
N LEU A 168 12.34 -16.03 11.13
CA LEU A 168 11.71 -14.87 10.48
C LEU A 168 11.31 -13.79 11.51
N ARG A 169 10.74 -14.18 12.65
CA ARG A 169 10.44 -13.23 13.75
C ARG A 169 11.70 -12.51 14.25
N ALA A 170 12.81 -13.24 14.42
CA ALA A 170 14.08 -12.65 14.82
C ALA A 170 14.63 -11.68 13.76
N ALA A 171 14.47 -12.01 12.47
CA ALA A 171 14.87 -11.13 11.37
C ALA A 171 14.06 -9.83 11.34
N HIS A 172 12.74 -9.90 11.54
CA HIS A 172 11.90 -8.70 11.67
C HIS A 172 12.27 -7.87 12.90
N ALA A 173 12.48 -8.50 14.05
CA ALA A 173 12.88 -7.79 15.26
C ALA A 173 14.22 -7.06 15.10
N ALA A 174 15.19 -7.68 14.42
CA ALA A 174 16.46 -7.04 14.10
C ALA A 174 16.27 -5.82 13.18
N TYR A 175 15.41 -5.94 12.16
CA TYR A 175 15.09 -4.83 11.26
C TYR A 175 14.40 -3.67 12.00
N GLU A 176 13.36 -3.97 12.77
CA GLU A 176 12.60 -2.99 13.55
C GLU A 176 13.48 -2.29 14.59
N SER A 177 14.44 -3.00 15.20
CA SER A 177 15.41 -2.40 16.12
C SER A 177 16.39 -1.44 15.42
N SER A 178 16.75 -1.69 14.16
CA SER A 178 17.68 -0.84 13.41
C SER A 178 17.02 0.41 12.84
N PHE A 179 15.79 0.28 12.33
CA PHE A 179 15.11 1.35 11.57
C PHE A 179 13.91 1.98 12.28
N GLY A 180 13.40 1.37 13.34
CA GLY A 180 12.31 1.91 14.16
C GLY A 180 10.91 1.78 13.55
N HIS A 181 10.74 0.94 12.53
CA HIS A 181 9.45 0.66 11.90
C HIS A 181 9.38 -0.77 11.34
N ALA A 182 8.15 -1.24 11.06
CA ALA A 182 7.92 -2.55 10.47
C ALA A 182 8.61 -2.72 9.12
N PHE A 183 8.98 -3.96 8.79
CA PHE A 183 9.51 -4.29 7.47
C PHE A 183 8.38 -4.36 6.44
N VAL A 184 8.42 -3.46 5.48
CA VAL A 184 7.45 -3.40 4.37
C VAL A 184 8.10 -3.84 3.06
N ILE A 185 7.43 -4.70 2.30
CA ILE A 185 7.83 -5.12 0.96
C ILE A 185 6.58 -5.41 0.14
N SER A 186 6.56 -4.94 -1.09
CA SER A 186 5.56 -5.27 -2.08
C SER A 186 5.92 -6.58 -2.76
N LEU A 187 4.97 -7.52 -2.77
CA LEU A 187 5.14 -8.85 -3.37
C LEU A 187 4.21 -9.06 -4.57
N ASP A 188 3.54 -8.00 -5.04
CA ASP A 188 2.56 -8.08 -6.14
C ASP A 188 3.20 -8.57 -7.47
N GLU A 189 4.52 -8.42 -7.64
CA GLU A 189 5.28 -8.86 -8.81
C GLU A 189 5.89 -10.27 -8.65
N HIS A 190 5.71 -10.90 -7.49
CA HIS A 190 6.27 -12.21 -7.19
C HIS A 190 5.19 -13.29 -7.16
N ARG A 191 5.61 -14.53 -7.35
CA ARG A 191 4.72 -15.68 -7.17
C ARG A 191 4.53 -15.96 -5.67
N PRO A 192 3.36 -16.45 -5.21
CA PRO A 192 3.13 -16.77 -3.80
C PRO A 192 4.16 -17.75 -3.22
N GLU A 193 4.65 -18.68 -4.04
CA GLU A 193 5.69 -19.64 -3.64
C GLU A 193 7.03 -18.98 -3.30
N GLU A 194 7.30 -17.81 -3.88
CA GLU A 194 8.57 -17.07 -3.72
C GLU A 194 8.50 -16.05 -2.57
N TYR A 195 7.31 -15.76 -2.02
CA TYR A 195 7.11 -14.67 -1.06
C TYR A 195 8.03 -14.75 0.15
N LEU A 196 8.19 -15.95 0.73
CA LEU A 196 9.06 -16.12 1.89
C LEU A 196 10.53 -15.86 1.55
N ASP A 197 10.99 -16.34 0.39
CA ASP A 197 12.35 -16.14 -0.06
C ASP A 197 12.64 -14.67 -0.35
N GLN A 198 11.69 -13.96 -0.98
CA GLN A 198 11.80 -12.52 -1.24
C GLN A 198 11.80 -11.69 0.05
N VAL A 199 10.97 -12.03 1.03
CA VAL A 199 10.97 -11.37 2.34
C VAL A 199 12.31 -11.56 3.03
N LEU A 200 12.84 -12.79 3.07
CA LEU A 200 14.12 -13.08 3.74
C LEU A 200 15.30 -12.43 3.01
N ALA A 201 15.33 -12.46 1.68
CA ALA A 201 16.35 -11.80 0.88
C ALA A 201 16.31 -10.28 1.07
N GLY A 202 15.10 -9.70 1.04
CA GLY A 202 14.86 -8.28 1.27
C GLY A 202 15.35 -7.83 2.64
N ILE A 203 15.00 -8.54 3.72
CA ILE A 203 15.48 -8.20 5.07
C ILE A 203 17.00 -8.24 5.14
N ARG A 204 17.63 -9.31 4.62
CA ARG A 204 19.10 -9.46 4.65
C ARG A 204 19.82 -8.34 3.91
N ALA A 205 19.33 -7.96 2.73
CA ALA A 205 19.91 -6.89 1.95
C ALA A 205 19.76 -5.54 2.66
N ARG A 206 18.55 -5.25 3.14
CA ARG A 206 18.17 -3.94 3.69
C ARG A 206 18.71 -3.67 5.08
N LEU A 207 19.01 -4.71 5.86
CA LEU A 207 19.69 -4.56 7.16
C LEU A 207 21.08 -3.90 7.07
N ALA A 208 21.70 -3.90 5.90
CA ALA A 208 23.00 -3.24 5.67
C ALA A 208 22.86 -1.80 5.13
N HIS A 209 21.65 -1.29 4.93
CA HIS A 209 21.43 0.05 4.40
C HIS A 209 21.66 1.13 5.45
N GLU A 210 22.14 2.29 4.99
CA GLU A 210 22.09 3.52 5.77
C GLU A 210 20.63 3.95 6.01
N PRO A 211 20.28 4.55 7.16
CA PRO A 211 18.89 4.86 7.52
C PRO A 211 18.14 5.70 6.49
N ASP A 212 18.80 6.68 5.85
CA ASP A 212 18.14 7.52 4.85
C ASP A 212 17.91 6.79 3.53
N HIS A 213 18.82 5.90 3.13
CA HIS A 213 18.60 5.05 1.97
C HIS A 213 17.45 4.07 2.22
N GLU A 214 17.42 3.46 3.40
CA GLU A 214 16.36 2.53 3.78
C GLU A 214 14.99 3.21 3.87
N ARG A 215 14.96 4.47 4.29
CA ARG A 215 13.75 5.29 4.30
C ARG A 215 13.20 5.47 2.89
N SER A 216 14.05 5.78 1.91
CA SER A 216 13.64 5.89 0.50
C SER A 216 13.10 4.57 -0.05
N VAL A 217 13.79 3.46 0.23
CA VAL A 217 13.33 2.12 -0.17
C VAL A 217 11.98 1.79 0.47
N SER A 218 11.82 2.05 1.77
CA SER A 218 10.58 1.79 2.49
C SER A 218 9.41 2.64 1.99
N ALA A 219 9.66 3.89 1.59
CA ALA A 219 8.66 4.75 0.95
C ALA A 219 8.19 4.17 -0.39
N ASP A 220 9.11 3.67 -1.22
CA ASP A 220 8.77 3.02 -2.49
C ASP A 220 7.99 1.71 -2.30
N GLU A 221 8.38 0.90 -1.32
CA GLU A 221 7.65 -0.33 -1.00
C GLU A 221 6.23 -0.03 -0.48
N LEU A 222 6.09 0.97 0.38
CA LEU A 222 4.79 1.43 0.88
C LEU A 222 3.91 1.94 -0.26
N ARG A 223 4.46 2.70 -1.21
CA ARG A 223 3.75 3.18 -2.40
C ARG A 223 3.20 2.00 -3.22
N ARG A 224 4.02 0.98 -3.48
CA ARG A 224 3.60 -0.23 -4.21
C ARG A 224 2.51 -1.00 -3.44
N LEU A 225 2.66 -1.15 -2.12
CA LEU A 225 1.65 -1.77 -1.27
C LEU A 225 0.31 -1.01 -1.32
N ALA A 226 0.34 0.31 -1.22
CA ALA A 226 -0.86 1.15 -1.32
C ALA A 226 -1.55 0.97 -2.68
N ARG A 227 -0.78 0.97 -3.77
CA ARG A 227 -1.27 0.71 -5.13
C ARG A 227 -1.96 -0.65 -5.25
N GLY A 228 -1.33 -1.71 -4.76
CA GLY A 228 -1.89 -3.07 -4.75
C GLY A 228 -3.16 -3.20 -3.91
N ARG A 229 -3.17 -2.59 -2.72
CA ARG A 229 -4.34 -2.57 -1.82
C ARG A 229 -5.51 -1.81 -2.45
N LEU A 230 -5.24 -0.69 -3.11
CA LEU A 230 -6.26 0.08 -3.80
C LEU A 230 -6.87 -0.70 -4.98
N ALA A 231 -6.05 -1.39 -5.77
CA ALA A 231 -6.54 -2.26 -6.84
C ALA A 231 -7.43 -3.41 -6.31
N ARG A 232 -7.09 -3.99 -5.16
CA ARG A 232 -7.92 -5.01 -4.47
C ARG A 232 -9.20 -4.43 -3.87
N LEU A 233 -9.15 -3.21 -3.32
CA LEU A 233 -10.31 -2.48 -2.82
C LEU A 233 -11.35 -2.28 -3.92
N LEU A 234 -10.92 -1.86 -5.11
CA LEU A 234 -11.81 -1.69 -6.26
C LEU A 234 -12.37 -3.02 -6.76
N ALA A 235 -11.55 -4.07 -6.83
CA ALA A 235 -12.01 -5.39 -7.30
C ALA A 235 -13.03 -6.04 -6.35
N SER A 236 -12.88 -5.84 -5.04
CA SER A 236 -13.76 -6.44 -4.01
C SER A 236 -15.00 -5.60 -3.70
N GLY A 237 -15.08 -4.39 -4.24
CA GLY A 237 -16.08 -3.38 -3.90
C GLY A 237 -15.72 -2.59 -2.64
N PRO A 238 -15.69 -1.24 -2.68
CA PRO A 238 -15.24 -0.43 -1.55
C PRO A 238 -16.24 -0.44 -0.37
N ASP A 239 -17.51 -0.76 -0.62
CA ASP A 239 -18.57 -0.88 0.41
C ASP A 239 -18.26 -1.97 1.45
N GLY A 240 -17.61 -3.06 1.03
CA GLY A 240 -17.23 -4.16 1.92
C GLY A 240 -16.10 -3.77 2.87
N ALA A 241 -15.14 -2.95 2.41
CA ALA A 241 -14.08 -2.40 3.24
C ALA A 241 -14.61 -1.29 4.17
N ALA A 242 -15.43 -0.38 3.64
CA ALA A 242 -16.15 0.65 4.40
C ALA A 242 -16.94 0.06 5.57
N ARG A 243 -17.71 -1.01 5.34
CA ARG A 243 -18.47 -1.69 6.39
C ARG A 243 -17.57 -2.33 7.46
N ARG A 244 -16.41 -2.86 7.07
CA ARG A 244 -15.42 -3.40 8.04
C ARG A 244 -14.74 -2.28 8.84
N ALA A 245 -14.42 -1.16 8.20
CA ALA A 245 -13.86 0.01 8.87
C ALA A 245 -14.86 0.62 9.87
N ALA A 246 -16.14 0.76 9.48
CA ALA A 246 -17.21 1.23 10.36
C ALA A 246 -17.47 0.26 11.54
N ALA A 247 -17.42 -1.05 11.30
CA ALA A 247 -17.54 -2.06 12.36
C ALA A 247 -16.34 -2.02 13.34
N GLY A 248 -15.13 -1.77 12.83
CA GLY A 248 -13.93 -1.60 13.66
C GLY A 248 -13.96 -0.34 14.54
N ALA A 249 -14.52 0.77 14.04
CA ALA A 249 -14.70 2.01 14.81
C ALA A 249 -15.75 1.86 15.93
N THR A 250 -16.78 1.03 15.73
CA THR A 250 -17.84 0.80 16.73
C THR A 250 -17.34 -0.07 17.89
N GLY A 251 -16.35 -0.94 17.65
CA GLY A 251 -15.74 -1.81 18.68
C GLY A 251 -14.90 -1.09 19.74
N LEU A 252 -14.55 0.20 19.54
CA LEU A 252 -13.76 0.98 20.51
C LEU A 252 -14.62 1.70 21.57
N THR A 253 -15.95 1.60 21.51
CA THR A 253 -16.87 2.29 22.45
C THR A 253 -17.60 1.37 23.43
N ALA A 254 -17.46 0.04 23.30
CA ALA A 254 -18.07 -0.93 24.21
C ALA A 254 -17.01 -1.50 25.18
N GLY A 255 -16.52 -0.66 26.10
CA GLY A 255 -15.49 -1.10 27.05
C GLY A 255 -15.12 -0.13 28.16
N VAL A 256 -15.98 0.82 28.54
CA VAL A 256 -15.86 1.55 29.82
C VAL A 256 -17.27 1.80 30.38
N ALA A 257 -17.73 0.85 31.17
CA ALA A 257 -18.77 1.00 32.19
C ALA A 257 -18.44 -0.08 33.23
N ASP A 258 -18.38 0.13 34.53
CA ASP A 258 -18.55 1.27 35.42
C ASP A 258 -18.02 0.72 36.76
N LEU A 259 -17.02 1.35 37.38
CA LEU A 259 -16.62 1.08 38.76
C LEU A 259 -16.63 2.40 39.50
N THR A 260 -17.82 2.73 39.99
CA THR A 260 -18.08 3.87 40.87
C THR A 260 -17.46 3.59 42.25
N PRO A 261 -16.68 4.52 42.85
CA PRO A 261 -16.28 4.42 44.24
C PRO A 261 -17.31 5.11 45.13
N GLY A 262 -18.05 4.34 45.95
CA GLY A 262 -18.90 4.87 47.01
C GLY A 262 -18.13 4.95 48.33
N ALA A 263 -17.88 6.15 48.82
CA ALA A 263 -17.28 6.42 50.13
C ALA A 263 -18.24 7.23 51.02
N THR A 264 -18.54 6.72 52.22
CA THR A 264 -18.82 7.37 53.54
C THR A 264 -19.69 6.42 54.39
N GLY A 265 -19.56 6.25 55.71
CA GLY A 265 -18.71 6.83 56.76
C GLY A 265 -18.67 5.83 57.95
N LEU A 266 -17.57 5.83 58.72
CA LEU A 266 -17.46 6.42 60.05
C LEU A 266 -18.39 5.82 61.13
N THR A 267 -17.82 4.99 62.02
CA THR A 267 -18.01 5.13 63.49
C THR A 267 -16.77 4.63 64.23
N ALA A 268 -16.38 5.43 65.23
CA ALA A 268 -15.26 5.26 66.13
C ALA A 268 -15.49 4.18 67.22
N GLY A 269 -14.38 3.69 67.79
CA GLY A 269 -14.38 2.88 69.01
C GLY A 269 -12.96 2.50 69.46
N ALA A 270 -12.41 3.30 70.39
CA ALA A 270 -11.38 3.07 71.40
C ALA A 270 -10.99 1.60 71.74
N SER A 271 -9.83 1.21 72.27
CA SER A 271 -8.61 1.87 72.80
C SER A 271 -7.60 0.78 73.20
N GLY A 272 -6.30 1.11 73.15
CA GLY A 272 -5.21 0.53 73.97
C GLY A 272 -4.62 -0.81 73.51
N SER A 273 -3.35 -1.16 73.74
CA SER A 273 -2.11 -0.50 74.17
C SER A 273 -1.03 -1.61 74.22
N ALA A 274 0.22 -1.25 73.94
CA ALA A 274 1.47 -2.00 74.19
C ALA A 274 1.78 -3.23 73.29
N ALA A 275 3.03 -3.64 73.04
CA ALA A 275 4.39 -3.08 73.00
C ALA A 275 5.33 -4.30 72.77
N ALA A 276 6.47 -4.09 72.09
CA ALA A 276 7.62 -5.01 71.94
C ALA A 276 7.36 -6.31 71.14
N GLY A 277 8.11 -6.73 70.12
CA GLY A 277 9.54 -6.59 69.78
C GLY A 277 10.04 -8.02 69.49
N PRO A 278 10.67 -8.32 68.33
CA PRO A 278 11.07 -9.70 68.03
C PRO A 278 12.44 -10.00 68.65
N ALA A 279 12.55 -11.14 69.33
CA ALA A 279 13.82 -11.75 69.70
C ALA A 279 14.06 -12.94 68.77
N ALA A 280 15.25 -12.92 68.13
CA ALA A 280 16.06 -14.02 67.60
C ALA A 280 15.38 -15.16 66.81
#